data_AF-A0A2G2X1U8-F1
#
_entry.id   AF-A0A2G2X1U8-F1
#
_cell.length_a   1.000
_cell.length_b   1.000
_cell.length_c   1.000
_cell.angle_alpha   90.00
_cell.angle_beta   90.00
_cell.angle_gamma   90.00
#
_symmetry.space_group_name_H-M   'P 1'
#
loop_
_entity.id
_entity.type
_entity.pdbx_description
1 polymer ?
#
loop_
_entity_poly.entity_id
_entity_poly.type
_entity_poly.pdbx_seq_one_letter_code
_entity_poly.pdbx_strand_id
1 'polypeptide(L)'
;MFDVLFQESLPQQPSGSLDCGVYMVTYAECLSYGHKILANEFDPNALRTRYVALLWNYGTRKQDVNAHSNVEAPLRPPRQSRITSVTEVFDV
;
A
#
# COMPACT_ATOMS: atom_id res chain seq x y z
N MET A 1 22.85 6.63 18.13
CA MET A 1 21.83 5.95 18.95
C MET A 1 20.49 6.43 18.43
N PHE A 2 19.57 5.52 18.12
CA PHE A 2 18.23 5.87 17.63
C PHE A 2 17.22 5.46 18.69
N ASP A 3 16.19 6.29 18.86
CA ASP A 3 15.09 5.97 19.74
C ASP A 3 14.13 5.00 19.04
N VAL A 4 13.90 3.85 19.67
CA VAL A 4 12.94 2.84 19.20
C VAL A 4 11.67 3.01 20.02
N LEU A 5 10.58 3.34 19.35
CA LEU A 5 9.25 3.44 19.96
C LEU A 5 8.46 2.18 19.64
N PHE A 6 8.01 1.48 20.68
CA PHE A 6 7.10 0.35 20.53
C PHE A 6 5.65 0.85 20.57
N GLN A 7 4.94 0.63 19.47
CA GLN A 7 3.51 0.91 19.40
C GLN A 7 2.74 -0.38 19.70
N GLU A 8 2.09 -0.42 20.85
CA GLU A 8 1.22 -1.53 21.24
C GLU A 8 -0.16 -1.42 20.58
N SER A 9 -0.92 -2.52 20.60
CA SER A 9 -2.34 -2.59 20.21
C SER A 9 -2.66 -2.24 18.75
N LEU A 10 -1.66 -2.26 17.86
CA LEU A 10 -1.93 -2.15 16.43
C LEU A 10 -2.57 -3.44 15.90
N PRO A 11 -3.56 -3.32 15.02
CA PRO A 11 -4.18 -4.48 14.36
C PRO A 11 -3.11 -5.22 13.54
N GLN A 12 -3.03 -6.53 13.73
CA GLN A 12 -2.15 -7.42 12.97
C GLN A 12 -2.95 -8.22 11.96
N GLN A 13 -2.36 -8.42 10.78
CA GLN A 13 -3.01 -9.22 9.75
C GLN A 13 -3.10 -10.69 10.17
N PRO A 14 -4.29 -11.31 10.16
CA PRO A 14 -4.41 -12.75 10.40
C PRO A 14 -3.77 -13.55 9.25
N SER A 15 -3.23 -14.71 9.60
CA SER A 15 -2.67 -15.64 8.61
C SER A 15 -3.72 -15.99 7.54
N GLY A 16 -3.32 -15.96 6.27
CA GLY A 16 -4.20 -16.22 5.13
C GLY A 16 -5.02 -15.03 4.62
N SER A 17 -4.98 -13.86 5.28
CA SER A 17 -5.57 -12.63 4.73
C SER A 17 -4.71 -12.07 3.59
N LEU A 18 -5.39 -11.49 2.59
CA LEU A 18 -4.78 -10.83 1.43
C LEU A 18 -4.78 -9.30 1.55
N ASP A 19 -5.08 -8.77 2.74
CA ASP A 19 -5.29 -7.33 2.95
C ASP A 19 -4.01 -6.61 3.44
N CYS A 20 -2.82 -7.11 3.10
CA CYS A 20 -1.56 -6.63 3.68
C CYS A 20 -1.33 -5.15 3.42
N GLY A 21 -1.77 -4.67 2.26
CA GLY A 21 -1.76 -3.25 1.92
C GLY A 21 -2.61 -2.41 2.87
N VAL A 22 -3.78 -2.90 3.31
CA VAL A 22 -4.65 -2.18 4.25
C VAL A 22 -3.96 -2.00 5.60
N TYR A 23 -3.35 -3.06 6.13
CA TYR A 23 -2.59 -2.99 7.39
C TYR A 23 -1.36 -2.08 7.28
N MET A 24 -0.62 -2.14 6.17
CA MET A 24 0.55 -1.28 5.94
C MET A 24 0.20 0.20 5.84
N VAL A 25 -0.88 0.53 5.12
CA VAL A 25 -1.33 1.92 4.99
C VAL A 25 -1.80 2.46 6.33
N THR A 26 -2.50 1.63 7.11
CA THR A 26 -2.92 1.95 8.47
C THR A 26 -1.73 2.29 9.36
N TYR A 27 -0.66 1.50 9.30
CA TYR A 27 0.58 1.78 10.02
C TYR A 27 1.21 3.12 9.60
N ALA A 28 1.27 3.39 8.30
CA ALA A 28 1.80 4.66 7.79
C ALA A 28 0.95 5.86 8.24
N GLU A 29 -0.38 5.74 8.27
CA GLU A 29 -1.28 6.78 8.80
C GLU A 29 -1.05 7.03 10.30
N CYS A 30 -0.89 5.96 11.11
CA CYS A 30 -0.56 6.07 12.53
C CYS A 30 0.73 6.88 12.75
N LEU A 31 1.79 6.54 12.01
CA LEU A 31 3.08 7.21 12.13
C LEU A 31 3.05 8.65 11.61
N SER A 32 2.32 8.90 10.52
CA SER A 32 2.31 10.22 9.87
C SER A 32 1.45 11.23 10.64
N TYR A 33 0.32 10.79 11.19
CA TYR A 33 -0.67 11.68 11.82
C TYR A 33 -0.78 11.50 13.33
N GLY A 34 0.04 10.63 13.93
CA GLY A 34 -0.01 10.32 15.36
C GLY A 34 -1.32 9.66 15.80
N HIS A 35 -2.04 9.04 14.86
CA HIS A 35 -3.33 8.41 15.15
C HIS A 35 -3.11 7.15 16.00
N LYS A 36 -3.72 7.10 17.18
CA LYS A 36 -3.80 5.86 17.97
C LYS A 36 -4.95 5.03 17.42
N ILE A 37 -4.63 4.07 16.55
CA ILE A 37 -5.62 3.09 16.09
C ILE A 37 -5.64 1.96 17.12
N LEU A 38 -6.77 1.84 17.82
CA LEU A 38 -7.05 0.71 18.70
C LEU A 38 -7.44 -0.48 17.83
N ALA A 39 -6.81 -1.65 18.03
CA ALA A 39 -7.13 -2.87 17.29
C ALA A 39 -8.63 -3.22 17.29
N ASN A 40 -9.38 -2.84 18.34
CA ASN A 40 -10.83 -3.09 18.44
C ASN A 40 -11.69 -2.21 17.51
N GLU A 41 -11.15 -1.09 17.03
CA GLU A 41 -11.84 -0.14 16.14
C GLU A 41 -11.39 -0.32 14.68
N PHE A 42 -10.43 -1.23 14.44
CA PHE A 42 -9.91 -1.49 13.11
C PHE A 42 -10.83 -2.40 12.31
N ASP A 43 -11.51 -1.83 11.32
CA ASP A 43 -12.26 -2.58 10.31
C ASP A 43 -11.53 -2.56 8.96
N PRO A 44 -10.89 -3.68 8.56
CA PRO A 44 -10.18 -3.76 7.28
C PRO A 44 -11.12 -3.59 6.07
N ASN A 45 -12.40 -3.96 6.19
CA ASN A 45 -13.37 -3.82 5.09
C ASN A 45 -13.80 -2.37 4.89
N ALA A 46 -14.04 -1.63 5.97
CA ALA A 46 -14.31 -0.20 5.91
C ALA A 46 -13.14 0.57 5.28
N LEU A 47 -11.91 0.26 5.70
CA LEU A 47 -10.70 0.88 5.13
C LEU A 47 -10.55 0.54 3.64
N ARG A 48 -10.75 -0.73 3.27
CA ARG A 48 -10.72 -1.14 1.86
C ARG A 48 -11.73 -0.36 1.02
N THR A 49 -12.95 -0.20 1.51
CA THR A 49 -14.00 0.57 0.83
C THR A 49 -13.60 2.03 0.65
N ARG A 50 -13.08 2.67 1.72
CA ARG A 50 -12.59 4.05 1.66
C ARG A 50 -11.46 4.20 0.65
N TYR A 51 -10.48 3.31 0.65
CA TYR A 51 -9.34 3.37 -0.27
C TYR A 51 -9.74 3.10 -1.71
N VAL A 52 -10.64 2.15 -1.97
CA VAL A 52 -11.19 1.92 -3.31
C VAL A 52 -11.90 3.17 -3.83
N ALA A 53 -12.73 3.82 -3.00
CA ALA A 53 -13.42 5.05 -3.38
C ALA A 53 -12.45 6.21 -3.67
N LEU A 54 -11.41 6.37 -2.85
CA LEU A 54 -10.36 7.38 -3.05
C LEU A 54 -9.56 7.13 -4.33
N LEU A 55 -9.12 5.89 -4.55
CA LEU A 55 -8.37 5.50 -5.75
C LEU A 55 -9.21 5.67 -7.02
N TRP A 56 -10.49 5.31 -6.96
CA TRP A 56 -11.43 5.54 -8.04
C TRP A 56 -11.56 7.02 -8.37
N ASN A 57 -11.83 7.87 -7.36
CA ASN A 57 -11.95 9.31 -7.54
C ASN A 57 -10.69 9.94 -8.13
N TYR A 58 -9.52 9.54 -7.62
CA TYR A 58 -8.24 10.00 -8.15
C TYR A 58 -8.04 9.56 -9.60
N GLY A 59 -8.33 8.30 -9.93
CA GLY A 59 -8.25 7.77 -11.28
C GLY A 59 -9.15 8.54 -12.26
N THR A 60 -10.40 8.82 -11.87
CA THR A 60 -11.34 9.61 -12.66
C THR A 60 -10.83 11.03 -12.89
N ARG A 61 -10.39 11.73 -11.84
CA ARG A 61 -9.83 13.09 -11.96
C ARG A 61 -8.58 13.10 -12.84
N LYS A 62 -7.72 12.10 -12.72
CA LYS A 62 -6.51 12.01 -13.54
C LYS A 62 -6.83 11.78 -15.01
N GLN A 63 -7.86 10.98 -15.33
CA GLN A 63 -8.33 10.82 -16.70
C GLN A 63 -8.94 12.10 -17.26
N ASP A 64 -9.73 12.81 -16.46
CA ASP A 64 -10.32 14.10 -16.83
C ASP A 64 -9.23 15.16 -17.11
N VAL A 65 -8.28 15.33 -16.18
CA VAL A 65 -7.12 16.22 -16.35
C VAL A 65 -6.27 15.83 -17.55
N ASN A 66 -6.01 14.54 -17.78
CA ASN A 66 -5.25 14.08 -18.95
C ASN A 66 -6.04 14.26 -20.26
N ALA A 67 -7.37 14.14 -20.25
CA ALA A 67 -8.22 14.45 -21.40
C ALA A 67 -8.18 15.94 -21.74
N HIS A 68 -7.99 16.80 -20.73
CA HIS A 68 -7.79 18.24 -20.90
C HIS A 68 -6.34 18.65 -21.20
N SER A 69 -5.36 17.82 -20.83
CA SER A 69 -3.91 18.03 -21.00
C SER A 69 -3.35 17.13 -22.10
N ASN A 70 -3.68 17.39 -23.37
CA ASN A 70 -3.03 16.71 -24.51
C ASN A 70 -1.58 17.21 -24.78
N VAL A 71 -0.88 17.71 -23.76
CA VAL A 71 0.49 18.22 -23.88
C VAL A 71 1.43 17.32 -23.08
N GLU A 72 2.20 16.52 -23.83
CA GLU A 72 3.41 15.78 -23.48
C GLU A 72 3.35 14.94 -22.19
N ALA A 73 2.97 13.67 -22.31
CA ALA A 73 3.10 12.71 -21.21
C ALA A 73 4.58 12.45 -20.87
N PRO A 74 4.98 12.44 -19.58
CA PRO A 74 6.34 12.07 -19.19
C PRO A 74 6.67 10.64 -19.62
N LEU A 75 7.84 10.45 -20.22
CA LEU A 75 8.34 9.14 -20.66
C LEU A 75 8.35 8.15 -19.49
N ARG A 76 7.67 7.01 -19.67
CA ARG A 76 7.68 5.92 -18.68
C ARG A 76 9.09 5.34 -18.59
N PRO A 77 9.70 5.21 -17.39
CA PRO A 77 10.97 4.53 -17.26
C PRO A 77 10.83 3.05 -17.64
N PRO A 78 11.83 2.45 -18.32
CA PRO A 78 11.79 1.08 -18.76
C PRO A 78 11.72 0.12 -17.56
N ARG A 79 10.75 -0.81 -17.60
CA ARG A 79 10.64 -1.89 -16.61
C ARG A 79 11.61 -3.01 -16.99
N GLN A 80 12.83 -2.99 -16.46
CA GLN A 80 13.77 -4.10 -16.67
C GLN A 80 13.50 -5.23 -15.67
N SER A 81 12.68 -6.21 -16.04
CA SER A 81 12.56 -7.47 -15.28
C SER A 81 13.59 -8.47 -15.81
N ARG A 82 14.79 -8.50 -15.23
CA ARG A 82 15.71 -9.65 -15.40
C ARG A 82 15.31 -10.71 -14.38
N ILE A 83 14.42 -11.62 -14.79
CA ILE A 83 14.23 -12.86 -14.04
C ILE A 83 15.41 -13.76 -14.43
N THR A 84 16.39 -13.89 -13.54
CA THR A 84 17.39 -14.96 -13.61
C THR A 84 16.86 -16.09 -12.74
N SER A 85 16.35 -17.15 -13.36
CA SER A 85 16.05 -18.39 -12.66
C SER A 85 17.36 -18.98 -12.14
N VAL A 86 17.54 -18.99 -10.82
CA VAL A 86 18.60 -19.78 -10.18
C VAL A 86 18.03 -21.18 -10.02
N THR A 87 18.50 -22.11 -10.84
CA THR A 87 18.20 -23.54 -10.69
C THR A 87 19.13 -24.07 -9.61
N GLU A 88 18.65 -24.24 -8.37
CA GLU A 88 19.35 -25.03 -7.37
C GLU A 88 18.98 -26.50 -7.56
N VAL A 89 19.93 -27.30 -8.04
CA VAL A 89 19.87 -28.75 -7.99
C VAL A 89 20.39 -29.15 -6.62
N PHE A 90 19.53 -29.71 -5.77
CA PHE A 90 19.93 -30.36 -4.54
C PHE A 90 20.27 -31.82 -4.84
N ASP A 91 21.54 -32.19 -4.71
CA ASP A 91 21.98 -33.58 -4.53
C ASP A 91 22.22 -33.81 -3.03
N VAL A 92 21.47 -34.75 -2.44
CA VAL A 92 21.83 -35.55 -1.24
C VAL A 92 21.20 -36.94 -1.38
#